data_AF-A0A7D7VKV5-F1
#
_entry.id   AF-A0A7D7VKV5-F1
#
_cell.length_a   1.000
_cell.length_b   1.000
_cell.length_c   1.000
_cell.angle_alpha   90.00
_cell.angle_beta   90.00
_cell.angle_gamma   90.00
#
_symmetry.space_group_name_H-M   'P 1'
#
loop_
_entity.id
_entity.type
_entity.pdbx_description
1 polymer ?
#
loop_
_entity_poly.entity_id
_entity_poly.type
_entity_poly.pdbx_seq_one_letter_code
_entity_poly.pdbx_strand_id
1 'polypeptide(L)'
;MRMFFKKYFIYILLVITLVCCIVGISIVFADSPADIPPPKQKYNEETLCVEPVEIMRKQHFEYVLDHRDKTVIEGIRTKKHSLNECIDCHITANAQGEYARYSEDTHFCASCHQYAAVNIDCFQCHADRPENAIRKAMNPNQAVEHSEENKINNYLHLGNVEHK
;
A
#
# COMPACT_ATOMS: atom_id res chain seq x y z
N MET A 1 62.11 -23.93 -8.05
CA MET A 1 61.24 -23.58 -6.89
C MET A 1 60.78 -22.11 -6.87
N ARG A 2 61.62 -21.13 -7.23
CA ARG A 2 61.34 -19.68 -7.13
C ARG A 2 60.27 -19.13 -8.11
N MET A 3 59.98 -19.83 -9.20
CA MET A 3 59.00 -19.41 -10.22
C MET A 3 57.57 -19.85 -9.93
N PHE A 4 57.38 -20.97 -9.22
CA PHE A 4 56.04 -21.42 -8.81
C PHE A 4 55.45 -20.48 -7.76
N PHE A 5 56.25 -20.08 -6.78
CA PHE A 5 55.84 -19.11 -5.74
C PHE A 5 55.38 -17.76 -6.33
N LYS A 6 56.03 -17.28 -7.40
CA LYS A 6 55.63 -16.05 -8.09
C LYS A 6 54.29 -16.19 -8.84
N LYS A 7 54.04 -17.34 -9.47
CA LYS A 7 52.75 -17.60 -10.14
C LYS A 7 51.60 -17.67 -9.14
N TYR A 8 51.76 -18.42 -8.05
CA TYR A 8 50.75 -18.48 -6.99
C TYR A 8 50.51 -17.13 -6.32
N PHE A 9 51.56 -16.33 -6.10
CA PHE A 9 51.44 -14.98 -5.56
C PHE A 9 50.65 -14.04 -6.50
N ILE A 10 50.86 -14.13 -7.81
CA ILE A 10 50.10 -13.37 -8.82
C ILE A 10 48.62 -13.80 -8.84
N TYR A 11 48.32 -15.10 -8.79
CA TYR A 11 46.94 -15.58 -8.73
C TYR A 11 46.22 -15.15 -7.45
N ILE A 12 46.91 -15.17 -6.29
CA ILE A 12 46.35 -14.71 -5.01
C ILE A 12 46.04 -13.21 -5.08
N LEU A 13 46.94 -12.38 -5.64
CA LEU A 13 46.68 -10.95 -5.82
C LEU A 13 45.50 -10.70 -6.76
N LEU A 14 45.40 -11.42 -7.88
CA LEU A 14 44.27 -11.29 -8.82
C LEU A 14 42.93 -11.66 -8.18
N VAL A 15 42.89 -12.72 -7.38
CA VAL A 15 41.68 -13.14 -6.65
C VAL A 15 41.31 -12.11 -5.58
N ILE A 16 42.28 -11.58 -4.85
CA ILE A 16 42.04 -10.53 -3.85
C ILE A 16 41.50 -9.26 -4.49
N THR A 17 42.06 -8.82 -5.64
CA THR A 17 41.54 -7.65 -6.36
C THR A 17 40.13 -7.87 -6.89
N LEU A 18 39.83 -9.07 -7.40
CA LEU A 18 38.49 -9.42 -7.89
C LEU A 18 37.47 -9.40 -6.75
N VAL A 19 37.79 -10.01 -5.61
CA VAL A 19 36.93 -10.01 -4.42
C VAL A 19 36.74 -8.60 -3.88
N CYS A 20 37.79 -7.77 -3.86
CA CYS A 20 37.70 -6.39 -3.40
C CYS A 20 36.83 -5.52 -4.34
N CYS A 21 36.87 -5.77 -5.66
CA CYS A 21 35.96 -5.13 -6.61
C CYS A 21 34.50 -5.56 -6.40
N ILE A 22 34.24 -6.84 -6.12
CA ILE A 22 32.89 -7.35 -5.86
C ILE A 22 32.32 -6.74 -4.56
N VAL A 23 33.12 -6.66 -3.50
CA VAL A 23 32.69 -6.09 -2.20
C VAL A 23 32.55 -4.57 -2.27
N GLY A 24 33.40 -3.88 -3.04
CA GLY A 24 33.34 -2.42 -3.21
C GLY A 24 32.10 -1.92 -3.96
N ILE A 25 31.52 -2.74 -4.84
CA ILE A 25 30.32 -2.38 -5.62
C ILE A 25 29.05 -2.35 -4.75
N SER A 26 29.00 -3.12 -3.66
CA SER A 26 27.79 -3.21 -2.83
C SER A 26 27.50 -1.98 -1.95
N ILE A 27 28.43 -1.01 -1.85
CA ILE A 27 28.29 0.14 -0.93
C ILE A 27 27.63 1.37 -1.59
N VAL A 28 27.29 1.30 -2.89
CA VAL A 28 26.82 2.47 -3.66
C VAL A 28 25.29 2.54 -3.83
N PHE A 29 24.54 1.53 -3.38
CA PHE A 29 23.07 1.60 -3.37
C PHE A 29 22.58 2.27 -2.08
N ALA A 30 22.77 3.58 -2.01
CA ALA A 30 22.08 4.41 -1.03
C ALA A 30 20.58 4.44 -1.36
N ASP A 31 19.74 4.13 -0.37
CA ASP A 31 18.27 4.22 -0.40
C ASP A 31 17.80 5.47 -1.15
N SER A 32 17.21 5.29 -2.33
CA SER A 32 16.31 6.31 -2.87
C SER A 32 15.02 6.21 -2.07
N PRO A 33 14.50 7.29 -1.46
CA PRO A 33 13.19 7.22 -0.84
C PRO A 33 12.20 6.82 -1.94
N ALA A 34 11.60 5.64 -1.81
CA ALA A 34 10.48 5.28 -2.65
C ALA A 34 9.45 6.41 -2.53
N ASP A 35 9.05 6.98 -3.66
CA ASP A 35 8.00 7.98 -3.74
C ASP A 35 6.66 7.28 -3.47
N ILE A 36 6.43 6.96 -2.20
CA ILE A 36 5.25 6.24 -1.74
C ILE A 36 4.11 7.27 -1.67
N PRO A 37 2.99 7.05 -2.38
CA PRO A 37 1.88 8.00 -2.36
C PRO A 37 1.39 8.22 -0.92
N PRO A 38 1.23 9.48 -0.46
CA PRO A 38 0.66 9.73 0.86
C PRO A 38 -0.83 9.35 0.87
N PRO A 39 -1.43 9.02 2.03
CA PRO A 39 -2.88 8.87 2.14
C PRO A 39 -3.56 10.23 1.89
N LYS A 40 -4.34 10.36 0.81
CA LYS A 40 -4.82 11.67 0.32
C LYS A 40 -6.24 12.04 0.76
N GLN A 41 -7.13 11.10 1.09
CA GLN A 41 -8.57 11.39 1.16
C GLN A 41 -9.17 11.51 2.56
N LYS A 42 -8.59 10.86 3.58
CA LYS A 42 -9.24 10.74 4.90
C LYS A 42 -8.39 11.19 6.07
N TYR A 43 -7.20 11.75 5.88
CA TYR A 43 -6.38 12.24 7.00
C TYR A 43 -6.74 13.68 7.36
N ASN A 44 -7.18 13.91 8.60
CA ASN A 44 -7.37 15.23 9.19
C ASN A 44 -7.18 15.14 10.73
N GLU A 45 -7.37 16.24 11.45
CA GLU A 45 -7.19 16.28 12.91
C GLU A 45 -8.18 15.37 13.69
N GLU A 46 -9.31 15.03 13.08
CA GLU A 46 -10.36 14.16 13.63
C GLU A 46 -10.14 12.68 13.27
N THR A 47 -9.56 12.41 12.09
CA THR A 47 -9.20 11.08 11.60
C THR A 47 -7.70 10.86 11.68
N LEU A 48 -7.27 10.41 12.87
CA LEU A 48 -5.89 10.03 13.16
C LEU A 48 -5.49 8.73 12.44
N CYS A 49 -4.19 8.58 12.20
CA CYS A 49 -3.63 7.28 11.78
C CYS A 49 -3.99 6.19 12.79
N VAL A 50 -4.23 4.97 12.30
CA VAL A 50 -4.60 3.84 13.16
C VAL A 50 -3.54 3.53 14.23
N GLU A 51 -2.28 3.82 13.92
CA GLU A 51 -1.11 3.75 14.80
C GLU A 51 -0.03 4.74 14.29
N PRO A 52 1.05 5.00 15.03
CA PRO A 52 2.17 5.83 14.56
C PRO A 52 2.80 5.31 13.27
N VAL A 53 3.25 6.21 12.39
CA VAL A 53 3.82 5.86 11.07
C VAL A 53 4.98 4.87 11.18
N GLU A 54 5.88 5.08 12.14
CA GLU A 54 7.03 4.20 12.38
C GLU A 54 6.62 2.77 12.77
N ILE A 55 5.51 2.63 13.48
CA ILE A 55 4.93 1.33 13.85
C ILE A 55 4.29 0.69 12.63
N MET A 56 3.49 1.45 11.87
CA MET A 56 2.84 0.93 10.66
C MET A 56 3.85 0.47 9.61
N ARG A 57 4.93 1.21 9.37
CA ARG A 57 5.97 0.78 8.42
C ARG A 57 6.60 -0.57 8.76
N LYS A 58 6.73 -0.88 10.06
CA LYS A 58 7.42 -2.08 10.54
C LYS A 58 6.49 -3.25 10.85
N GLN A 59 5.26 -2.97 11.29
CA GLN A 59 4.38 -3.96 11.91
C GLN A 59 2.98 -4.05 11.28
N HIS A 60 2.65 -3.27 10.25
CA HIS A 60 1.31 -3.32 9.63
C HIS A 60 0.88 -4.74 9.24
N PHE A 61 1.81 -5.57 8.75
CA PHE A 61 1.51 -6.95 8.36
C PHE A 61 1.05 -7.81 9.55
N GLU A 62 1.58 -7.60 10.76
CA GLU A 62 1.16 -8.33 11.97
C GLU A 62 -0.30 -8.04 12.28
N TYR A 63 -0.68 -6.76 12.23
CA TYR A 63 -2.05 -6.33 12.47
C TYR A 63 -3.01 -6.86 11.40
N VAL A 64 -2.61 -6.83 10.12
CA VAL A 64 -3.47 -7.32 9.03
C VAL A 64 -3.63 -8.84 9.10
N LEU A 65 -2.58 -9.60 9.43
CA LEU A 65 -2.64 -11.06 9.58
C LEU A 65 -3.51 -11.47 10.77
N ASP A 66 -3.33 -10.85 11.93
CA ASP A 66 -4.17 -11.08 13.11
C ASP A 66 -5.65 -10.75 12.81
N HIS A 67 -5.90 -9.61 12.16
CA HIS A 67 -7.26 -9.22 11.78
C HIS A 67 -7.88 -10.18 10.75
N ARG A 68 -7.09 -10.67 9.78
CA ARG A 68 -7.53 -11.68 8.80
C ARG A 68 -7.98 -12.94 9.51
N ASP A 69 -7.16 -13.47 10.41
CA ASP A 69 -7.45 -14.73 11.08
C ASP A 69 -8.69 -14.58 11.97
N LYS A 70 -8.81 -13.48 12.74
CA LYS A 70 -10.02 -13.13 13.49
C LYS A 70 -11.26 -13.02 12.61
N THR A 71 -11.14 -12.41 11.43
CA THR A 71 -12.27 -12.23 10.51
C THR A 71 -12.71 -13.54 9.87
N VAL A 72 -11.77 -14.33 9.37
CA VAL A 72 -12.03 -15.50 8.54
C VAL A 72 -12.28 -16.75 9.37
N ILE A 73 -11.50 -16.96 10.43
CA ILE A 73 -11.55 -18.16 11.27
C ILE A 73 -12.55 -17.96 12.41
N GLU A 74 -12.52 -16.81 13.06
CA GLU A 74 -13.34 -16.55 14.26
C GLU A 74 -14.63 -15.77 13.95
N GLY A 75 -14.76 -15.19 12.76
CA GLY A 75 -15.92 -14.40 12.36
C GLY A 75 -16.01 -13.00 13.00
N ILE A 76 -14.96 -12.56 13.70
CA ILE A 76 -14.89 -11.26 14.39
C ILE A 76 -14.53 -10.16 13.37
N ARG A 77 -15.44 -9.22 13.15
CA ARG A 77 -15.25 -8.10 12.19
C ARG A 77 -15.22 -6.76 12.93
N THR A 78 -14.03 -6.25 13.20
CA THR A 78 -13.82 -4.93 13.79
C THR A 78 -13.33 -3.93 12.74
N LYS A 79 -13.37 -2.63 13.03
CA LYS A 79 -12.83 -1.61 12.10
C LYS A 79 -11.33 -1.41 12.24
N LYS A 80 -10.83 -1.39 13.49
CA LYS A 80 -9.41 -1.18 13.77
C LYS A 80 -8.57 -2.27 13.10
N HIS A 81 -7.56 -1.86 12.35
CA HIS A 81 -6.64 -2.71 11.60
C HIS A 81 -7.29 -3.57 10.50
N SER A 82 -8.54 -3.30 10.13
CA SER A 82 -9.16 -4.00 9.01
C SER A 82 -8.52 -3.60 7.69
N LEU A 83 -8.31 -4.59 6.81
CA LEU A 83 -7.76 -4.37 5.48
C LEU A 83 -8.59 -3.36 4.67
N ASN A 84 -9.92 -3.42 4.81
CA ASN A 84 -10.84 -2.49 4.15
C ASN A 84 -10.60 -1.03 4.56
N GLU A 85 -10.44 -0.75 5.85
CA GLU A 85 -10.18 0.62 6.32
C GLU A 85 -8.78 1.11 5.90
N CYS A 86 -7.80 0.21 5.77
CA CYS A 86 -6.50 0.54 5.18
C CYS A 86 -6.65 0.96 3.71
N ILE A 87 -7.34 0.16 2.89
CA ILE A 87 -7.57 0.44 1.46
C ILE A 87 -8.32 1.76 1.28
N ASP A 88 -9.36 1.98 2.08
CA ASP A 88 -10.21 3.17 2.05
C ASP A 88 -9.46 4.49 2.31
N CYS A 89 -8.35 4.45 3.05
CA CYS A 89 -7.52 5.61 3.36
C CYS A 89 -6.30 5.74 2.43
N HIS A 90 -5.68 4.61 2.07
CA HIS A 90 -4.40 4.59 1.33
C HIS A 90 -4.59 4.49 -0.19
N ILE A 91 -5.67 3.88 -0.68
CA ILE A 91 -5.98 3.78 -2.11
C ILE A 91 -6.96 4.87 -2.47
N THR A 92 -6.40 5.99 -2.94
CA THR A 92 -7.16 7.20 -3.27
C THR A 92 -7.34 7.36 -4.76
N ALA A 93 -8.46 7.97 -5.15
CA ALA A 93 -8.72 8.27 -6.54
C ALA A 93 -7.78 9.36 -7.08
N ASN A 94 -7.41 9.27 -8.36
CA ASN A 94 -6.76 10.34 -9.09
C ASN A 94 -7.74 11.51 -9.35
N ALA A 95 -7.26 12.56 -10.03
CA ALA A 95 -8.08 13.74 -10.35
C ALA A 95 -9.29 13.43 -11.24
N GLN A 96 -9.27 12.29 -11.94
CA GLN A 96 -10.33 11.80 -12.82
C GLN A 96 -11.32 10.89 -12.08
N GLY A 97 -11.09 10.60 -10.79
CA GLY A 97 -11.95 9.72 -9.99
C GLY A 97 -11.64 8.23 -10.16
N GLU A 98 -10.48 7.89 -10.72
CA GLU A 98 -10.05 6.51 -10.97
C GLU A 98 -9.09 6.03 -9.88
N TYR A 99 -9.15 4.75 -9.53
CA TYR A 99 -8.31 4.14 -8.51
C TYR A 99 -7.29 3.22 -9.17
N ALA A 100 -6.01 3.38 -8.81
CA ALA A 100 -4.92 2.55 -9.28
C ALA A 100 -5.13 1.08 -8.89
N ARG A 101 -4.98 0.17 -9.86
CA ARG A 101 -5.03 -1.29 -9.66
C ARG A 101 -3.72 -1.81 -9.08
N TYR A 102 -3.75 -2.98 -8.44
CA TYR A 102 -2.55 -3.61 -7.87
C TYR A 102 -1.40 -3.81 -8.88
N SER A 103 -1.71 -3.90 -10.18
CA SER A 103 -0.73 -4.05 -11.26
C SER A 103 -0.05 -2.75 -11.65
N GLU A 104 -0.51 -1.61 -11.14
CA GLU A 104 0.01 -0.28 -11.43
C GLU A 104 1.00 0.14 -10.34
N ASP A 105 2.09 0.79 -10.73
CA ASP A 105 3.11 1.35 -9.83
C ASP A 105 2.57 2.47 -8.93
N THR A 106 1.49 3.14 -9.35
CA THR A 106 0.80 4.16 -8.55
C THR A 106 -0.06 3.57 -7.43
N HIS A 107 -0.25 2.24 -7.38
CA HIS A 107 -0.96 1.57 -6.30
C HIS A 107 -0.07 1.47 -5.05
N PHE A 108 -0.50 2.12 -3.96
CA PHE A 108 0.28 2.28 -2.72
C PHE A 108 0.80 0.95 -2.14
N CYS A 109 -0.04 -0.08 -2.05
CA CYS A 109 0.36 -1.35 -1.44
C CYS A 109 1.41 -2.05 -2.30
N ALA A 110 1.24 -2.05 -3.63
CA ALA A 110 2.11 -2.71 -4.58
C ALA A 110 3.47 -2.01 -4.64
N SER A 111 3.51 -0.67 -4.70
CA SER A 111 4.76 0.08 -4.72
C SER A 111 5.57 -0.09 -3.43
N CYS A 112 4.92 -0.07 -2.26
CA CYS A 112 5.59 -0.30 -0.99
C CYS A 112 6.15 -1.72 -0.89
N HIS A 113 5.41 -2.73 -1.33
CA HIS A 113 5.84 -4.12 -1.25
C HIS A 113 6.90 -4.48 -2.29
N GLN A 114 6.84 -3.85 -3.47
CA GLN A 114 7.91 -3.91 -4.46
C GLN A 114 9.19 -3.29 -3.89
N TYR A 115 9.11 -2.12 -3.25
CA TYR A 115 10.25 -1.47 -2.59
C TYR A 115 10.86 -2.36 -1.50
N ALA A 116 10.02 -2.93 -0.64
CA ALA A 116 10.46 -3.80 0.45
C ALA A 116 10.83 -5.23 0.00
N ALA A 117 10.68 -5.56 -1.28
CA ALA A 117 10.89 -6.88 -1.85
C ALA A 117 10.13 -8.01 -1.10
N VAL A 118 8.88 -7.74 -0.70
CA VAL A 118 8.02 -8.69 0.02
C VAL A 118 6.87 -9.18 -0.87
N ASN A 119 6.53 -10.47 -0.73
CA ASN A 119 5.42 -11.07 -1.46
C ASN A 119 4.10 -10.88 -0.69
N ILE A 120 3.02 -10.65 -1.44
CA ILE A 120 1.66 -10.47 -0.94
C ILE A 120 0.89 -11.77 -1.16
N ASP A 121 0.15 -12.26 -0.16
CA ASP A 121 -0.77 -13.39 -0.37
C ASP A 121 -1.98 -12.95 -1.20
N CYS A 122 -2.60 -13.87 -1.95
CA CYS A 122 -3.73 -13.52 -2.83
C CYS A 122 -4.89 -12.82 -2.09
N PHE A 123 -5.12 -13.15 -0.82
CA PHE A 123 -6.17 -12.58 0.03
C PHE A 123 -5.81 -11.23 0.64
N GLN A 124 -4.53 -10.90 0.76
CA GLN A 124 -4.07 -9.58 1.22
C GLN A 124 -4.38 -8.46 0.21
N CYS A 125 -4.69 -8.78 -1.06
CA CYS A 125 -4.90 -7.76 -2.10
C CYS A 125 -6.13 -7.98 -3.00
N HIS A 126 -6.87 -9.08 -2.88
CA HIS A 126 -8.04 -9.30 -3.75
C HIS A 126 -9.15 -8.22 -3.62
N ALA A 127 -9.03 -7.31 -2.66
CA ALA A 127 -9.71 -6.02 -2.62
C ALA A 127 -8.69 -4.90 -2.91
N ASP A 128 -8.28 -4.70 -4.16
CA ASP A 128 -7.22 -3.75 -4.51
C ASP A 128 -7.68 -2.29 -4.53
N ARG A 129 -8.95 -2.01 -4.21
CA ARG A 129 -9.54 -0.68 -4.22
C ARG A 129 -10.76 -0.62 -3.31
N PRO A 130 -11.20 0.58 -2.90
CA PRO A 130 -12.37 0.74 -2.03
C PRO A 130 -13.61 0.03 -2.57
N GLU A 131 -14.42 -0.55 -1.67
CA GLU A 131 -15.57 -1.39 -2.05
C GLU A 131 -16.58 -0.63 -2.93
N ASN A 132 -16.81 0.65 -2.64
CA ASN A 132 -17.66 1.52 -3.45
C ASN A 132 -17.15 1.65 -4.90
N ALA A 133 -15.84 1.68 -5.13
CA ALA A 133 -15.22 1.71 -6.45
C ALA A 133 -15.40 0.37 -7.18
N ILE A 134 -15.29 -0.76 -6.46
CA ILE A 134 -15.59 -2.09 -7.01
C ILE A 134 -17.07 -2.18 -7.43
N ARG A 135 -17.99 -1.80 -6.53
CA ARG A 135 -19.43 -1.83 -6.77
C ARG A 135 -19.83 -0.94 -7.95
N LYS A 136 -19.29 0.27 -8.03
CA LYS A 136 -19.53 1.19 -9.17
C LYS A 136 -19.06 0.59 -10.50
N ALA A 137 -17.93 -0.10 -10.50
CA ALA A 137 -17.43 -0.78 -11.71
C ALA A 137 -18.27 -2.02 -12.09
N MET A 138 -18.84 -2.73 -11.12
CA MET A 138 -19.69 -3.91 -11.35
C MET A 138 -21.12 -3.55 -11.79
N ASN A 139 -21.65 -2.41 -11.36
CA ASN A 139 -22.95 -1.91 -11.79
C ASN A 139 -22.89 -0.41 -12.18
N PRO A 140 -22.44 -0.10 -13.41
CA PRO A 140 -22.30 1.29 -13.86
C PRO A 140 -23.64 2.04 -13.94
N ASN A 141 -24.78 1.34 -14.02
CA ASN A 141 -26.10 1.96 -14.12
C ASN A 141 -26.69 2.40 -12.76
N GLN A 142 -26.25 1.81 -11.63
CA GLN A 142 -26.70 2.22 -10.28
C GLN A 142 -25.99 3.48 -9.74
N ALA A 143 -24.85 3.88 -10.31
CA ALA A 143 -24.13 5.07 -9.87
C ALA A 143 -24.86 6.39 -10.24
N VAL A 144 -25.75 6.33 -11.23
CA VAL A 144 -26.58 7.47 -11.65
C VAL A 144 -27.73 7.67 -10.65
N GLU A 145 -28.38 6.59 -10.21
CA GLU A 145 -29.53 6.61 -9.29
C GLU A 145 -29.19 7.18 -7.90
N HIS A 146 -28.07 6.75 -7.28
CA HIS A 146 -27.67 7.29 -5.97
C HIS A 146 -27.25 8.77 -6.02
N SER A 147 -26.91 9.31 -7.19
CA SER A 147 -26.61 10.74 -7.34
C SER A 147 -27.88 11.59 -7.46
N GLU A 148 -28.98 11.02 -7.97
CA GLU A 148 -30.27 11.70 -8.07
C GLU A 148 -31.06 11.58 -6.78
N GLU A 149 -31.07 10.41 -6.14
CA GLU A 149 -31.75 10.20 -4.86
C GLU A 149 -31.13 11.07 -3.75
N ASN A 150 -29.80 11.24 -3.75
CA ASN A 150 -29.11 12.11 -2.80
C ASN A 150 -29.32 13.61 -3.12
N LYS A 151 -29.59 13.98 -4.38
CA LYS A 151 -30.07 15.33 -4.73
C LYS A 151 -31.50 15.54 -4.24
N ILE A 152 -32.40 14.59 -4.47
CA ILE A 152 -33.82 14.67 -4.05
C ILE A 152 -33.92 14.76 -2.53
N ASN A 153 -33.14 13.97 -1.78
CA ASN A 153 -33.12 14.00 -0.32
C ASN A 153 -32.51 15.30 0.24
N ASN A 154 -31.50 15.88 -0.42
CA ASN A 154 -30.98 17.20 -0.06
C ASN A 154 -31.99 18.34 -0.32
N TYR A 155 -32.83 18.23 -1.36
CA TYR A 155 -33.91 19.19 -1.57
C TYR A 155 -35.04 19.05 -0.54
N LEU A 156 -35.35 17.82 -0.11
CA LEU A 156 -36.38 17.58 0.92
C LEU A 156 -35.95 18.07 2.32
N HIS A 157 -34.65 18.07 2.65
CA HIS A 157 -34.17 18.60 3.93
C HIS A 157 -34.09 20.13 4.03
N LEU A 158 -34.13 20.86 2.90
CA LEU A 158 -34.20 22.33 2.89
C LEU A 158 -35.64 22.87 3.01
N GLY A 159 -36.65 22.00 3.00
CA GLY A 159 -38.07 22.37 3.07
C GLY A 159 -38.67 22.48 4.48
N ASN A 160 -37.94 22.11 5.54
CA ASN A 160 -38.49 22.04 6.92
C ASN A 160 -37.96 23.13 7.87
N VAL A 161 -37.56 24.29 7.38
CA VAL A 161 -37.38 25.48 8.25
C VAL A 161 -38.73 26.18 8.36
N GLU A 162 -39.62 25.60 9.16
CA GLU A 162 -40.88 26.25 9.55
C GLU A 162 -40.60 27.39 10.53
N HIS A 163 -41.26 28.52 10.21
CA HIS A 163 -41.57 29.68 11.02
C HIS A 163 -41.53 29.52 12.55
N LYS A 164 -40.75 30.39 13.19
CA LYS A 164 -41.14 31.06 14.43
C LYS A 164 -40.63 32.50 14.43
#